data_AF-A0A1F7X717-F1
#
_entry.id   AF-A0A1F7X717-F1
#
_cell.length_a   1.000
_cell.length_b   1.000
_cell.length_c   1.000
_cell.angle_alpha   90.00
_cell.angle_beta   90.00
_cell.angle_gamma   90.00
#
_symmetry.space_group_name_H-M   'P 1'
#
loop_
_entity.id
_entity.type
_entity.pdbx_description
1 polymer ?
#
loop_
_entity_poly.entity_id
_entity_poly.type
_entity_poly.pdbx_seq_one_letter_code
_entity_poly.pdbx_strand_id
1 'polypeptide(L)'
;MAKPKVKNILLSLPLAILALLIAGAGIYLVSSTLGRLKITPRASSGNNAPSGSHFNLNIIGVPKDKTADISGGNRIFVPLTGSCQIKLSEGTYQVLDANCTDGSGTFQLPNPDPTNTGVTTYSVWARALGKPGGKSSTTTCATDPTDQMLYCSIYSMVQVRNKGKSSFTNVSKELLYVYADINGDGTNERMPLFDSRLQDYYWQYDNQGLKMVQLRFYEISTTVP
;
A
#
# COMPACT_ATOMS: atom_id res chain seq x y z
N MET A 1 -69.57 13.72 17.60
CA MET A 1 -69.97 14.94 16.85
C MET A 1 -69.14 16.11 17.36
N ALA A 2 -68.81 17.06 16.45
CA ALA A 2 -67.96 18.25 16.59
C ALA A 2 -66.45 18.11 16.26
N LYS A 3 -66.11 18.39 14.99
CA LYS A 3 -64.90 19.16 14.55
C LYS A 3 -65.19 20.68 14.80
N PRO A 4 -64.28 21.69 14.65
CA PRO A 4 -62.95 21.73 13.99
C PRO A 4 -61.88 22.54 14.82
N LYS A 5 -60.60 22.69 14.44
CA LYS A 5 -60.07 23.64 13.42
C LYS A 5 -58.57 23.38 13.16
N VAL A 6 -58.26 23.38 11.87
CA VAL A 6 -56.92 23.31 11.25
C VAL A 6 -56.30 24.71 11.24
N LYS A 7 -54.99 24.82 11.49
CA LYS A 7 -54.18 25.98 11.07
C LYS A 7 -52.94 25.49 10.33
N ASN A 8 -52.95 25.70 9.02
CA ASN A 8 -51.79 25.61 8.14
C ASN A 8 -50.84 26.78 8.41
N ILE A 9 -49.55 26.50 8.60
CA ILE A 9 -48.49 27.50 8.57
C ILE A 9 -47.60 27.19 7.38
N LEU A 10 -47.85 27.91 6.29
CA LEU A 10 -46.93 28.10 5.17
C LEU A 10 -45.99 29.24 5.56
N LEU A 11 -44.69 28.97 5.73
CA LEU A 11 -43.67 30.02 5.81
C LEU A 11 -43.14 30.31 4.39
N SER A 12 -43.52 31.48 3.89
CA SER A 12 -43.00 32.13 2.69
C SER A 12 -41.68 32.86 2.99
N LEU A 13 -40.63 32.63 2.20
CA LEU A 13 -39.44 33.48 2.14
C LEU A 13 -39.77 34.87 1.55
N PRO A 14 -39.11 35.95 2.00
CA PRO A 14 -38.86 37.09 1.15
C PRO A 14 -37.37 37.23 0.79
N LEU A 15 -37.12 37.35 -0.53
CA LEU A 15 -35.94 37.98 -1.12
C LEU A 15 -35.88 39.45 -0.70
N ALA A 16 -34.73 39.92 -0.22
CA ALA A 16 -34.40 41.34 -0.20
C ALA A 16 -32.95 41.53 -0.68
N ILE A 17 -32.82 42.07 -1.89
CA ILE A 17 -31.56 42.56 -2.47
C ILE A 17 -31.35 43.97 -1.93
N LEU A 18 -30.19 44.23 -1.31
CA LEU A 18 -29.75 45.59 -0.99
C LEU A 18 -28.27 45.73 -1.37
N ALA A 19 -27.97 46.70 -2.23
CA ALA A 19 -26.62 47.08 -2.62
C ALA A 19 -26.44 48.60 -2.46
N LEU A 20 -25.38 49.01 -1.76
CA LEU A 20 -24.48 50.18 -1.95
C LEU A 20 -23.56 50.28 -0.69
N LEU A 21 -22.23 50.05 -0.76
CA LEU A 21 -21.12 51.03 -0.99
C LEU A 21 -21.12 52.18 0.06
N ILE A 22 -20.07 52.59 0.81
CA ILE A 22 -18.60 52.61 0.67
C ILE A 22 -17.99 52.92 2.06
N ALA A 23 -16.78 52.45 2.41
CA ALA A 23 -15.66 53.22 3.04
C ALA A 23 -14.62 52.27 3.67
N GLY A 24 -13.34 52.53 3.40
CA GLY A 24 -12.24 51.59 3.56
C GLY A 24 -11.77 51.30 4.99
N ALA A 25 -11.40 50.04 5.18
CA ALA A 25 -10.33 49.57 6.06
C ALA A 25 -9.84 48.24 5.45
N GLY A 26 -8.53 48.12 5.23
CA GLY A 26 -7.93 47.10 4.37
C GLY A 26 -8.28 45.66 4.77
N ILE A 27 -8.93 44.95 3.86
CA ILE A 27 -9.05 43.50 3.90
C ILE A 27 -8.02 42.97 2.91
N TYR A 28 -6.97 42.32 3.42
CA TYR A 28 -6.10 41.49 2.59
C TYR A 28 -6.95 40.36 2.02
N LEU A 29 -7.36 40.49 0.76
CA LEU A 29 -7.86 39.38 -0.03
C LEU A 29 -6.68 38.42 -0.23
N VAL A 30 -6.60 37.39 0.61
CA VAL A 30 -5.84 36.19 0.23
C VAL A 30 -6.62 35.58 -0.91
N SER A 31 -6.22 35.91 -2.14
CA SER A 31 -6.69 35.22 -3.33
C SER A 31 -6.19 33.78 -3.20
N SER A 32 -7.05 32.88 -2.74
CA SER A 32 -6.78 31.45 -2.86
C SER A 32 -6.88 31.11 -4.33
N THR A 33 -5.76 31.28 -5.04
CA THR A 33 -5.54 30.61 -6.31
C THR A 33 -5.59 29.12 -6.02
N LEU A 34 -6.80 28.55 -6.08
CA LEU A 34 -7.01 27.12 -6.23
C LEU A 34 -6.40 26.78 -7.60
N GLY A 35 -5.09 26.53 -7.59
CA GLY A 35 -4.41 25.90 -8.70
C GLY A 35 -5.15 24.61 -8.97
N ARG A 36 -5.88 24.56 -10.09
CA ARG A 36 -6.42 23.30 -10.60
C ARG A 36 -5.22 22.39 -10.80
N LEU A 37 -5.01 21.45 -9.89
CA LEU A 37 -4.13 20.31 -10.14
C LEU A 37 -4.63 19.68 -11.43
N LYS A 38 -3.84 19.79 -12.50
CA LYS A 38 -3.99 18.96 -13.68
C LYS A 38 -3.73 17.54 -13.23
N ILE A 39 -4.80 16.84 -12.83
CA ILE A 39 -4.80 15.38 -12.74
C ILE A 39 -4.66 14.91 -14.18
N THR A 40 -3.41 14.76 -14.62
CA THR A 40 -3.12 14.19 -15.92
C THR A 40 -3.44 12.70 -15.76
N PRO A 41 -4.46 12.14 -16.43
CA PRO A 41 -4.71 10.73 -16.35
C PRO A 41 -3.47 10.03 -16.91
N ARG A 42 -2.68 9.43 -16.01
CA ARG A 42 -1.44 8.78 -16.39
C ARG A 42 -1.86 7.55 -17.18
N ALA A 43 -1.62 7.57 -18.49
CA ALA A 43 -1.88 6.44 -19.36
C ALA A 43 -1.32 5.18 -18.68
N SER A 44 -2.18 4.21 -18.43
CA SER A 44 -1.73 2.89 -18.03
C SER A 44 -0.91 2.37 -19.21
N SER A 45 0.37 2.07 -18.96
CA SER A 45 1.07 1.25 -19.93
C SER A 45 0.26 -0.05 -20.08
N GLY A 46 0.25 -0.68 -21.26
CA GLY A 46 -0.69 -1.76 -21.55
C GLY A 46 -0.70 -2.94 -20.57
N ASN A 47 0.21 -2.99 -19.59
CA ASN A 47 0.26 -3.94 -18.48
C ASN A 47 -0.44 -3.46 -17.19
N ASN A 48 -1.29 -2.42 -17.21
CA ASN A 48 -1.99 -1.84 -16.05
C ASN A 48 -1.10 -1.22 -14.96
N ALA A 49 0.20 -1.04 -15.21
CA ALA A 49 1.04 -0.30 -14.28
C ALA A 49 0.91 1.23 -14.48
N PRO A 50 1.11 2.02 -13.41
CA PRO A 50 1.42 3.44 -13.55
C PRO A 50 2.61 3.65 -14.50
N SER A 51 2.62 4.77 -15.20
CA SER A 51 3.82 5.19 -15.94
C SER A 51 4.88 5.78 -14.98
N GLY A 52 6.07 6.13 -15.44
CA GLY A 52 7.06 6.90 -14.66
C GLY A 52 8.21 6.14 -14.02
N SER A 53 9.08 6.90 -13.35
CA SER A 53 10.17 6.38 -12.53
C SER A 53 9.61 5.49 -11.41
N HIS A 54 10.26 4.37 -11.19
CA HIS A 54 9.93 3.41 -10.15
C HIS A 54 11.16 2.59 -9.78
N PHE A 55 11.22 2.13 -8.53
CA PHE A 55 12.11 1.03 -8.16
C PHE A 55 11.46 -0.30 -8.59
N ASN A 56 12.27 -1.25 -9.05
CA ASN A 56 11.80 -2.59 -9.42
C ASN A 56 12.45 -3.62 -8.51
N LEU A 57 11.66 -4.50 -7.90
CA LEU A 57 12.15 -5.67 -7.17
C LEU A 57 11.61 -6.94 -7.83
N ASN A 58 12.48 -7.90 -8.11
CA ASN A 58 12.08 -9.22 -8.59
C ASN A 58 12.28 -10.28 -7.49
N ILE A 59 11.21 -10.94 -7.07
CA ILE A 59 11.29 -12.10 -6.18
C ILE A 59 11.26 -13.35 -7.07
N ILE A 60 12.35 -14.12 -7.08
CA ILE A 60 12.61 -15.17 -8.08
C ILE A 60 12.64 -16.53 -7.41
N GLY A 61 11.73 -17.42 -7.79
CA GLY A 61 11.69 -18.81 -7.31
C GLY A 61 12.76 -19.67 -7.98
N VAL A 62 13.65 -20.27 -7.18
CA VAL A 62 14.75 -21.12 -7.66
C VAL A 62 14.60 -22.57 -7.18
N PRO A 63 14.85 -23.57 -8.05
CA PRO A 63 14.67 -24.98 -7.70
C PRO A 63 15.80 -25.56 -6.83
N LYS A 64 16.91 -24.83 -6.70
CA LYS A 64 18.06 -25.19 -5.89
C LYS A 64 18.46 -23.97 -5.10
N ASP A 65 18.79 -24.19 -3.84
CA ASP A 65 19.22 -23.14 -2.94
C ASP A 65 20.50 -22.48 -3.47
N LYS A 66 20.63 -21.21 -3.12
CA LYS A 66 21.84 -20.42 -3.34
C LYS A 66 22.70 -20.60 -2.09
N THR A 67 23.99 -20.75 -2.32
CA THR A 67 24.99 -20.96 -1.25
C THR A 67 25.94 -19.78 -1.11
N ALA A 68 25.72 -18.71 -1.85
CA ALA A 68 26.55 -17.52 -1.81
C ALA A 68 25.81 -16.42 -1.04
N ASP A 69 26.55 -15.63 -0.27
CA ASP A 69 26.06 -14.35 0.23
C ASP A 69 25.89 -13.41 -0.96
N ILE A 70 24.65 -13.07 -1.27
CA ILE A 70 24.31 -12.25 -2.43
C ILE A 70 23.71 -10.95 -1.92
N SER A 71 24.47 -9.86 -1.97
CA SER A 71 23.96 -8.52 -1.67
C SER A 71 23.83 -7.68 -2.95
N GLY A 72 22.94 -6.68 -2.90
CA GLY A 72 22.75 -5.73 -3.99
C GLY A 72 21.93 -6.23 -5.18
N GLY A 73 21.76 -5.34 -6.16
CA GLY A 73 20.83 -5.53 -7.25
C GLY A 73 19.36 -5.43 -6.81
N ASN A 74 18.48 -5.83 -7.72
CA ASN A 74 17.04 -5.58 -7.63
C ASN A 74 16.25 -6.89 -7.59
N ARG A 75 16.80 -7.90 -6.90
CA ARG A 75 16.22 -9.25 -6.87
C ARG A 75 16.47 -9.96 -5.54
N ILE A 76 15.53 -10.82 -5.16
CA ILE A 76 15.65 -11.74 -4.03
C ILE A 76 15.32 -13.15 -4.55
N PHE A 77 16.16 -14.14 -4.24
CA PHE A 77 15.94 -15.53 -4.58
C PHE A 77 15.23 -16.23 -3.43
N VAL A 78 14.13 -16.93 -3.74
CA VAL A 78 13.31 -17.69 -2.77
C VAL A 78 13.21 -19.15 -3.23
N PRO A 79 12.90 -20.09 -2.33
CA PRO A 79 12.62 -21.46 -2.73
C PRO A 79 11.52 -21.50 -3.81
N LEU A 80 11.67 -22.34 -4.83
CA LEU A 80 10.64 -22.51 -5.85
C LEU A 80 9.35 -23.09 -5.26
N THR A 81 9.49 -23.93 -4.24
CA THR A 81 8.41 -24.46 -3.42
C THR A 81 8.83 -24.38 -1.97
N GLY A 82 7.98 -23.84 -1.10
CA GLY A 82 8.28 -23.59 0.31
C GLY A 82 8.16 -22.10 0.65
N SER A 83 8.62 -21.73 1.83
CA SER A 83 8.45 -20.38 2.35
C SER A 83 9.79 -19.73 2.71
N CYS A 84 9.79 -18.39 2.76
CA CYS A 84 10.88 -17.60 3.29
C CYS A 84 10.37 -16.31 3.93
N GLN A 85 11.06 -15.84 4.95
CA GLN A 85 10.88 -14.50 5.51
C GLN A 85 11.79 -13.51 4.79
N ILE A 86 11.20 -12.51 4.13
CA ILE A 86 11.94 -11.36 3.62
C ILE A 86 11.82 -10.26 4.66
N LYS A 87 12.87 -10.07 5.47
CA LYS A 87 12.94 -9.03 6.49
C LYS A 87 12.90 -7.65 5.87
N LEU A 88 12.23 -6.73 6.54
CA LEU A 88 12.05 -5.36 6.09
C LEU A 88 12.78 -4.40 7.03
N SER A 89 13.50 -3.47 6.45
CA SER A 89 14.17 -2.39 7.18
C SER A 89 13.80 -1.04 6.59
N GLU A 90 13.70 -0.03 7.44
CA GLU A 90 13.41 1.32 6.98
C GLU A 90 14.65 1.93 6.28
N GLY A 91 14.43 2.59 5.13
CA GLY A 91 15.46 3.36 4.43
C GLY A 91 15.23 3.48 2.94
N THR A 92 16.28 3.69 2.15
CA THR A 92 16.16 3.74 0.69
C THR A 92 15.91 2.37 0.09
N TYR A 93 15.29 2.28 -1.08
CA TYR A 93 15.07 1.01 -1.76
C TYR A 93 16.39 0.28 -2.05
N GLN A 94 16.64 -0.82 -1.35
CA GLN A 94 17.85 -1.62 -1.51
C GLN A 94 17.62 -3.07 -1.12
N VAL A 95 18.12 -4.02 -1.90
CA VAL A 95 18.23 -5.42 -1.45
C VAL A 95 19.53 -5.54 -0.64
N LEU A 96 19.38 -5.75 0.66
CA LEU A 96 20.50 -5.95 1.59
C LEU A 96 20.95 -7.40 1.58
N ASP A 97 19.99 -8.33 1.47
CA ASP A 97 20.24 -9.75 1.31
C ASP A 97 19.27 -10.34 0.28
N ALA A 98 19.84 -10.81 -0.82
CA ALA A 98 19.12 -11.40 -1.93
C ALA A 98 18.97 -12.92 -1.81
N ASN A 99 19.56 -13.57 -0.81
CA ASN A 99 19.40 -14.99 -0.59
C ASN A 99 18.33 -15.25 0.48
N CYS A 100 17.18 -15.76 0.06
CA CYS A 100 16.11 -16.20 0.95
C CYS A 100 16.04 -17.73 1.00
N THR A 101 17.00 -18.43 0.40
CA THR A 101 17.01 -19.90 0.34
C THR A 101 17.85 -20.54 1.46
N ASP A 102 18.61 -19.72 2.18
CA ASP A 102 19.44 -20.07 3.34
C ASP A 102 18.85 -19.59 4.67
N GLY A 103 17.64 -19.03 4.66
CA GLY A 103 16.88 -18.69 5.86
C GLY A 103 15.99 -17.47 5.69
N SER A 104 16.58 -16.30 5.45
CA SER A 104 15.86 -15.04 5.30
C SER A 104 16.57 -14.10 4.35
N GLY A 105 15.83 -13.46 3.44
CA GLY A 105 16.32 -12.32 2.67
C GLY A 105 16.04 -11.01 3.42
N THR A 106 16.60 -9.90 2.94
CA THR A 106 16.39 -8.57 3.54
C THR A 106 16.21 -7.52 2.46
N PHE A 107 15.13 -6.75 2.57
CA PHE A 107 14.82 -5.61 1.72
C PHE A 107 14.67 -4.33 2.56
N GLN A 108 15.28 -3.26 2.09
CA GLN A 108 15.13 -1.93 2.67
C GLN A 108 14.18 -1.10 1.81
N LEU A 109 13.26 -0.38 2.46
CA LEU A 109 12.25 0.46 1.82
C LEU A 109 11.82 1.60 2.77
N PRO A 110 11.33 2.74 2.24
CA PRO A 110 10.99 3.88 3.07
C PRO A 110 9.68 3.62 3.81
N ASN A 111 9.45 4.35 4.90
CA ASN A 111 8.17 4.33 5.60
C ASN A 111 7.04 4.78 4.66
N PRO A 112 6.03 3.90 4.41
CA PRO A 112 5.00 4.17 3.43
C PRO A 112 3.99 5.21 3.90
N ASP A 113 3.80 5.42 5.20
CA ASP A 113 2.82 6.38 5.75
C ASP A 113 3.27 6.83 7.14
N PRO A 114 4.29 7.72 7.22
CA PRO A 114 4.93 8.11 8.50
C PRO A 114 3.98 8.76 9.50
N THR A 115 2.84 9.26 9.02
CA THR A 115 1.82 9.94 9.82
C THR A 115 0.58 9.06 10.08
N ASN A 116 0.60 7.80 9.63
CA ASN A 116 -0.51 6.84 9.67
C ASN A 116 -1.87 7.45 9.28
N THR A 117 -1.89 8.18 8.17
CA THR A 117 -3.10 8.85 7.65
C THR A 117 -4.01 7.92 6.85
N GLY A 118 -3.51 6.74 6.46
CA GLY A 118 -4.13 5.87 5.46
C GLY A 118 -3.83 6.32 4.03
N VAL A 119 -2.86 7.21 3.82
CA VAL A 119 -2.43 7.65 2.50
C VAL A 119 -0.93 7.45 2.38
N THR A 120 -0.52 6.59 1.45
CA THR A 120 0.90 6.26 1.31
C THR A 120 1.70 7.35 0.59
N THR A 121 3.00 7.43 0.86
CA THR A 121 3.97 8.26 0.13
C THR A 121 4.32 7.64 -1.23
N TYR A 122 4.30 6.31 -1.33
CA TYR A 122 4.49 5.54 -2.57
C TYR A 122 3.49 4.39 -2.69
N SER A 123 3.33 3.83 -3.88
CA SER A 123 2.46 2.68 -4.14
C SER A 123 3.23 1.50 -4.71
N VAL A 124 2.81 0.30 -4.33
CA VAL A 124 3.42 -0.96 -4.80
C VAL A 124 2.48 -1.67 -5.75
N TRP A 125 3.03 -2.08 -6.88
CA TRP A 125 2.30 -2.79 -7.92
C TRP A 125 2.99 -4.12 -8.21
N ALA A 126 2.23 -5.20 -8.22
CA ALA A 126 2.74 -6.55 -8.40
C ALA A 126 2.21 -7.21 -9.65
N ARG A 127 3.03 -8.08 -10.26
CA ARG A 127 2.57 -9.06 -11.24
C ARG A 127 3.38 -10.35 -11.20
N ALA A 128 2.74 -11.45 -11.58
CA ALA A 128 3.37 -12.75 -11.76
C ALA A 128 4.01 -12.88 -13.16
N LEU A 129 5.25 -13.35 -13.27
CA LEU A 129 5.98 -13.55 -14.52
C LEU A 129 6.63 -14.94 -14.61
N GLY A 130 7.19 -15.26 -15.78
CA GLY A 130 7.83 -16.54 -16.09
C GLY A 130 6.86 -17.63 -16.58
N LYS A 131 7.23 -18.90 -16.38
CA LYS A 131 6.45 -20.06 -16.83
C LYS A 131 5.10 -20.13 -16.10
N PRO A 132 3.96 -20.28 -16.81
CA PRO A 132 2.65 -20.47 -16.19
C PRO A 132 2.51 -21.71 -15.31
N GLY A 133 1.57 -21.64 -14.37
CA GLY A 133 1.16 -22.73 -13.48
C GLY A 133 1.61 -22.58 -12.02
N GLY A 134 2.47 -21.60 -11.72
CA GLY A 134 2.88 -21.31 -10.34
C GLY A 134 2.06 -20.23 -9.67
N LYS A 135 2.02 -20.26 -8.34
CA LYS A 135 1.44 -19.20 -7.52
C LYS A 135 2.31 -18.90 -6.30
N SER A 136 2.13 -17.73 -5.72
CA SER A 136 2.71 -17.36 -4.43
C SER A 136 1.73 -16.53 -3.62
N SER A 137 1.94 -16.51 -2.30
CA SER A 137 1.30 -15.56 -1.39
C SER A 137 2.35 -14.81 -0.58
N THR A 138 2.01 -13.59 -0.16
CA THR A 138 2.87 -12.77 0.68
C THR A 138 2.02 -12.07 1.72
N THR A 139 2.36 -12.29 2.99
CA THR A 139 1.67 -11.71 4.14
C THR A 139 2.66 -10.85 4.91
N THR A 140 2.27 -9.62 5.23
CA THR A 140 3.09 -8.73 6.06
C THR A 140 2.89 -9.11 7.53
N CYS A 141 3.99 -9.37 8.25
CA CYS A 141 3.98 -9.71 9.66
C CYS A 141 4.98 -8.85 10.43
N ALA A 142 4.76 -8.69 11.72
CA ALA A 142 5.60 -7.97 12.66
C ALA A 142 5.30 -8.41 14.10
N THR A 143 6.14 -8.02 15.04
CA THR A 143 6.07 -8.45 16.44
C THR A 143 5.81 -7.26 17.36
N ASP A 144 4.99 -7.43 18.40
CA ASP A 144 4.86 -6.41 19.44
C ASP A 144 6.15 -6.33 20.29
N PRO A 145 6.75 -5.14 20.46
CA PRO A 145 8.01 -4.99 21.17
C PRO A 145 7.90 -5.31 22.68
N THR A 146 6.70 -5.26 23.25
CA THR A 146 6.44 -5.37 24.70
C THR A 146 6.35 -6.82 25.15
N ASP A 147 5.53 -7.62 24.47
CA ASP A 147 5.23 -9.01 24.88
C ASP A 147 5.72 -10.06 23.87
N GLN A 148 6.32 -9.62 22.76
CA GLN A 148 6.84 -10.46 21.68
C GLN A 148 5.76 -11.27 20.94
N MET A 149 4.49 -10.83 20.99
CA MET A 149 3.41 -11.45 20.24
C MET A 149 3.54 -11.18 18.74
N LEU A 150 3.37 -12.23 17.94
CA LEU A 150 3.42 -12.15 16.48
C LEU A 150 2.07 -11.74 15.90
N TYR A 151 2.07 -10.67 15.10
CA TYR A 151 0.93 -10.22 14.32
C TYR A 151 1.21 -10.33 12.82
N CYS A 152 0.41 -11.14 12.14
CA CYS A 152 0.38 -11.20 10.68
C CYS A 152 -0.90 -10.55 10.16
N SER A 153 -0.77 -9.76 9.10
CA SER A 153 -1.90 -9.07 8.47
C SER A 153 -2.96 -10.06 8.00
N ILE A 154 -4.23 -9.72 8.24
CA ILE A 154 -5.36 -10.48 7.68
C ILE A 154 -5.45 -10.38 6.15
N TYR A 155 -4.73 -9.43 5.53
CA TYR A 155 -4.63 -9.30 4.09
C TYR A 155 -3.32 -9.87 3.57
N SER A 156 -3.36 -10.45 2.38
CA SER A 156 -2.20 -11.06 1.75
C SER A 156 -2.23 -10.79 0.26
N MET A 157 -1.06 -10.50 -0.32
CA MET A 157 -0.91 -10.44 -1.76
C MET A 157 -0.88 -11.87 -2.29
N VAL A 158 -1.74 -12.19 -3.26
CA VAL A 158 -1.69 -13.47 -3.98
C VAL A 158 -1.34 -13.21 -5.44
N GLN A 159 -0.36 -13.94 -5.96
CA GLN A 159 0.09 -13.85 -7.34
C GLN A 159 -0.01 -15.21 -8.02
N VAL A 160 -0.69 -15.26 -9.16
CA VAL A 160 -0.87 -16.49 -9.95
C VAL A 160 -0.39 -16.25 -11.37
N ARG A 161 0.53 -17.09 -11.87
CA ARG A 161 0.98 -17.01 -13.26
C ARG A 161 0.07 -17.83 -14.17
N ASN A 162 -0.93 -17.17 -14.74
CA ASN A 162 -1.77 -17.71 -15.81
C ASN A 162 -1.03 -17.71 -17.17
N LYS A 163 -1.61 -18.35 -18.19
CA LYS A 163 -1.11 -18.23 -19.58
C LYS A 163 -1.37 -16.82 -20.12
N GLY A 164 -0.60 -16.41 -21.14
CA GLY A 164 -0.77 -15.12 -21.80
C GLY A 164 -0.14 -13.94 -21.06
N LYS A 165 -0.71 -12.76 -21.29
CA LYS A 165 -0.21 -11.47 -20.78
C LYS A 165 -0.39 -11.38 -19.26
N SER A 166 0.64 -10.87 -18.59
CA SER A 166 0.60 -10.55 -17.16
C SER A 166 0.50 -9.05 -16.97
N SER A 167 -0.43 -8.63 -16.11
CA SER A 167 -0.73 -7.25 -15.79
C SER A 167 -0.49 -6.99 -14.31
N PHE A 168 -0.14 -5.74 -14.00
CA PHE A 168 0.05 -5.27 -12.65
C PHE A 168 -1.27 -5.00 -11.93
N THR A 169 -1.26 -5.22 -10.62
CA THR A 169 -2.31 -4.81 -9.69
C THR A 169 -1.66 -3.98 -8.57
N ASN A 170 -2.37 -2.97 -8.06
CA ASN A 170 -1.94 -2.27 -6.86
C ASN A 170 -2.08 -3.22 -5.67
N VAL A 171 -1.01 -3.39 -4.90
CA VAL A 171 -0.92 -4.29 -3.74
C VAL A 171 -0.43 -3.54 -2.48
N SER A 172 -0.58 -2.22 -2.49
CA SER A 172 -0.08 -1.36 -1.40
C SER A 172 -0.75 -1.73 -0.07
N LYS A 173 -2.04 -2.08 -0.08
CA LYS A 173 -2.77 -2.49 1.12
C LYS A 173 -2.17 -3.76 1.73
N GLU A 174 -1.83 -4.75 0.90
CA GLU A 174 -1.38 -6.06 1.33
C GLU A 174 0.08 -6.05 1.80
N LEU A 175 0.93 -5.26 1.13
CA LEU A 175 2.39 -5.27 1.38
C LEU A 175 2.88 -4.15 2.30
N LEU A 176 2.17 -3.03 2.40
CA LEU A 176 2.64 -1.86 3.15
C LEU A 176 1.97 -1.67 4.51
N TYR A 177 1.05 -2.57 4.88
CA TYR A 177 0.29 -2.48 6.12
C TYR A 177 0.10 -3.84 6.78
N VAL A 178 0.11 -3.82 8.12
CA VAL A 178 -0.42 -4.87 8.97
C VAL A 178 -1.83 -4.48 9.39
N TYR A 179 -2.79 -5.37 9.17
CA TYR A 179 -4.14 -5.30 9.72
C TYR A 179 -4.31 -6.44 10.71
N ALA A 180 -4.37 -6.10 11.99
CA ALA A 180 -4.52 -7.06 13.07
C ALA A 180 -5.17 -6.38 14.27
N ASP A 181 -5.90 -7.13 15.09
CA ASP A 181 -6.41 -6.71 16.39
C ASP A 181 -5.29 -6.88 17.44
N ILE A 182 -4.57 -5.79 17.72
CA ILE A 182 -3.42 -5.81 18.63
C ILE A 182 -3.82 -5.54 20.09
N ASN A 183 -5.00 -4.98 20.33
CA ASN A 183 -5.46 -4.61 21.67
C ASN A 183 -6.49 -5.60 22.26
N GLY A 184 -6.98 -6.55 21.44
CA GLY A 184 -7.93 -7.59 21.83
C GLY A 184 -9.40 -7.13 21.92
N ASP A 185 -9.76 -6.00 21.32
CA ASP A 185 -11.12 -5.44 21.35
C ASP A 185 -12.06 -5.99 20.25
N GLY A 186 -11.52 -6.82 19.36
CA GLY A 186 -12.25 -7.41 18.22
C GLY A 186 -12.22 -6.56 16.95
N THR A 187 -11.55 -5.40 16.95
CA THR A 187 -11.39 -4.51 15.81
C THR A 187 -9.95 -4.54 15.31
N ASN A 188 -9.76 -4.70 14.00
CA ASN A 188 -8.41 -4.67 13.44
C ASN A 188 -7.89 -3.23 13.35
N GLU A 189 -6.72 -2.96 13.89
CA GLU A 189 -5.95 -1.75 13.64
C GLU A 189 -5.25 -1.82 12.28
N ARG A 190 -5.14 -0.65 11.63
CA ARG A 190 -4.28 -0.43 10.47
C ARG A 190 -2.95 0.16 10.94
N MET A 191 -1.86 -0.54 10.67
CA MET A 191 -0.49 -0.13 10.98
C MET A 191 0.34 -0.13 9.70
N PRO A 192 0.90 1.00 9.25
CA PRO A 192 1.87 0.98 8.17
C PRO A 192 3.12 0.19 8.57
N LEU A 193 3.94 -0.19 7.58
CA LEU A 193 5.29 -0.65 7.87
C LEU A 193 6.03 0.39 8.72
N PHE A 194 6.78 -0.09 9.71
CA PHE A 194 7.55 0.72 10.65
C PHE A 194 6.70 1.65 11.55
N ASP A 195 5.44 1.28 11.80
CA ASP A 195 4.65 1.85 12.90
C ASP A 195 5.30 1.46 14.23
N SER A 196 5.51 2.41 15.14
CA SER A 196 6.24 2.19 16.40
C SER A 196 5.58 1.18 17.34
N ARG A 197 4.31 0.81 17.09
CA ARG A 197 3.60 -0.22 17.85
C ARG A 197 4.12 -1.62 17.58
N LEU A 198 4.78 -1.86 16.45
CA LEU A 198 5.34 -3.16 16.10
C LEU A 198 6.81 -3.01 15.68
N GLN A 199 7.54 -4.12 15.66
CA GLN A 199 8.92 -4.22 15.22
C GLN A 199 9.15 -5.48 14.39
N ASP A 200 10.39 -5.68 13.91
CA ASP A 200 10.81 -6.88 13.19
C ASP A 200 9.92 -7.22 11.99
N TYR A 201 9.53 -6.20 11.22
CA TYR A 201 8.67 -6.36 10.05
C TYR A 201 9.28 -7.31 9.02
N TYR A 202 8.48 -8.22 8.48
CA TYR A 202 8.87 -9.06 7.36
C TYR A 202 7.68 -9.39 6.44
N TRP A 203 8.00 -9.69 5.19
CA TRP A 203 7.08 -10.34 4.28
C TRP A 203 7.26 -11.86 4.38
N GLN A 204 6.24 -12.54 4.91
CA GLN A 204 6.14 -14.00 4.85
C GLN A 204 5.78 -14.41 3.43
N TYR A 205 6.78 -14.85 2.65
CA TYR A 205 6.60 -15.26 1.27
C TYR A 205 6.44 -16.78 1.17
N ASP A 206 5.29 -17.26 0.68
CA ASP A 206 5.06 -18.68 0.38
C ASP A 206 5.02 -18.88 -1.13
N ASN A 207 5.82 -19.81 -1.63
CA ASN A 207 5.93 -20.11 -3.04
C ASN A 207 5.45 -21.52 -3.37
N GLN A 208 4.64 -21.61 -4.42
CA GLN A 208 4.10 -22.86 -4.95
C GLN A 208 4.36 -22.89 -6.46
N GLY A 209 5.65 -22.95 -6.82
CA GLY A 209 6.11 -23.08 -8.19
C GLY A 209 6.15 -21.79 -9.00
N LEU A 210 5.85 -20.62 -8.41
CA LEU A 210 5.92 -19.35 -9.13
C LEU A 210 7.37 -18.99 -9.43
N LYS A 211 7.62 -18.60 -10.69
CA LYS A 211 8.97 -18.29 -11.17
C LYS A 211 9.42 -16.89 -10.79
N MET A 212 8.54 -15.91 -10.87
CA MET A 212 8.87 -14.55 -10.52
C MET A 212 7.64 -13.75 -10.14
N VAL A 213 7.70 -13.03 -9.02
CA VAL A 213 6.90 -11.83 -8.79
C VAL A 213 7.75 -10.63 -9.14
N GLN A 214 7.21 -9.71 -9.92
CA GLN A 214 7.80 -8.39 -10.14
C GLN A 214 6.99 -7.37 -9.37
N LEU A 215 7.66 -6.67 -8.46
CA LEU A 215 7.13 -5.53 -7.73
C LEU A 215 7.70 -4.25 -8.32
N ARG A 216 6.85 -3.22 -8.40
CA ARG A 216 7.23 -1.86 -8.79
C ARG A 216 6.75 -0.87 -7.74
N PHE A 217 7.66 -0.02 -7.28
CA PHE A 217 7.42 1.00 -6.27
C PHE A 217 7.41 2.36 -6.97
N TYR A 218 6.25 3.02 -7.00
CA TYR A 218 6.08 4.32 -7.64
C TYR A 218 5.88 5.39 -6.57
N GLU A 219 6.53 6.54 -6.73
CA GLU A 219 6.31 7.77 -5.95
C GLU A 219 4.95 8.42 -6.29
N ILE A 220 3.88 7.65 -6.04
CA ILE A 220 2.49 8.01 -6.24
C ILE A 220 1.74 7.43 -5.05
N SER A 221 1.00 8.28 -4.35
CA SER A 221 0.20 7.88 -3.19
C SER A 221 -0.93 6.92 -3.55
N THR A 222 -1.28 6.04 -2.60
CA THR A 222 -2.52 5.25 -2.62
C THR A 222 -3.25 5.48 -1.31
N THR A 223 -4.55 5.76 -1.38
CA THR A 223 -5.42 5.71 -0.19
C THR A 223 -5.69 4.25 0.14
N VAL A 224 -5.29 3.85 1.35
CA VAL A 224 -5.44 2.50 1.88
C VAL A 224 -6.45 2.57 3.04
N PRO A 225 -7.64 1.96 2.88
CA PRO A 225 -8.73 2.07 3.86
C PRO A 225 -8.39 1.32 5.16
#